data_AF-A0A438EBV4-F1
#
_entry.id   AF-A0A438EBV4-F1
#
_cell.length_a   1.000
_cell.length_b   1.000
_cell.length_c   1.000
_cell.angle_alpha   90.00
_cell.angle_beta   90.00
_cell.angle_gamma   90.00
#
_symmetry.space_group_name_H-M   'P 1'
#
loop_
_entity.id
_entity.type
_entity.pdbx_description
1 polymer ?
#
loop_
_entity_poly.entity_id
_entity_poly.type
_entity_poly.pdbx_seq_one_letter_code
_entity_poly.pdbx_strand_id
1 'polypeptide(L)'
;MLRLIWLIESGEKERLMELLRERLIECGWKDEMKALCRITGPDGYKPVVIPDAPHSLAIQAFVKKKGRNNVTVDDLVHVIMPKGRASIPDSVKAELLQRIRTFLVSAAV
;
A
#
# COMPACT_ATOMS: atom_id res chain seq x y z
N MET A 1 26.60 -11.29 -1.38
CA MET A 1 26.36 -10.44 -0.20
C MET A 1 26.70 -8.96 -0.47
N LEU A 2 27.85 -8.65 -1.11
CA LEU A 2 28.28 -7.27 -1.40
C LEU A 2 27.34 -6.44 -2.30
N ARG A 3 26.66 -7.05 -3.29
CA ARG A 3 25.76 -6.31 -4.20
C ARG A 3 24.50 -5.72 -3.54
N LEU A 4 23.98 -6.35 -2.49
CA LEU A 4 22.82 -5.84 -1.75
C LEU A 4 23.20 -4.67 -0.83
N ILE A 5 24.42 -4.69 -0.28
CA ILE A 5 24.96 -3.59 0.52
C ILE A 5 25.18 -2.37 -0.39
N TRP A 6 25.75 -2.58 -1.58
CA TRP A 6 25.94 -1.51 -2.56
C TRP A 6 24.63 -0.86 -3.03
N LEU A 7 23.55 -1.64 -3.15
CA LEU A 7 22.22 -1.09 -3.48
C LEU A 7 21.66 -0.17 -2.37
N ILE A 8 22.08 -0.36 -1.13
CA ILE A 8 21.71 0.50 -0.01
C ILE A 8 22.66 1.71 0.06
N GLU A 9 23.97 1.50 -0.07
CA GLU A 9 24.97 2.58 -0.02
C GLU A 9 24.88 3.56 -1.20
N SER A 10 24.45 3.10 -2.38
CA SER A 10 24.24 3.93 -3.57
C SER A 10 23.03 4.87 -3.49
N GLY A 11 22.14 4.68 -2.50
CA GLY A 11 20.88 5.42 -2.41
C GLY A 11 19.80 4.96 -3.40
N GLU A 12 20.04 3.89 -4.17
CA GLU A 12 19.08 3.41 -5.17
C GLU A 12 17.81 2.85 -4.50
N LYS A 13 17.96 2.23 -3.31
CA LYS A 13 16.83 1.81 -2.49
C LYS A 13 15.88 2.97 -2.19
N GLU A 14 16.41 4.13 -1.80
CA GLU A 14 15.62 5.31 -1.47
C GLU A 14 14.91 5.85 -2.71
N ARG A 15 15.59 5.89 -3.87
CA ARG A 15 14.98 6.27 -5.16
C ARG A 15 13.86 5.32 -5.59
N LEU A 16 14.03 4.01 -5.37
CA LEU A 16 13.01 3.00 -5.65
C LEU A 16 11.82 3.13 -4.69
N MET A 17 12.06 3.44 -3.42
CA MET A 17 11.00 3.67 -2.44
C MET A 17 10.19 4.94 -2.76
N GLU A 18 10.86 6.00 -3.22
CA GLU A 18 10.21 7.22 -3.67
C GLU A 18 9.35 6.98 -4.91
N LEU A 19 9.91 6.31 -5.93
CA LEU A 19 9.14 5.92 -7.12
C LEU A 19 7.92 5.08 -6.77
N LEU A 20 8.08 4.06 -5.92
CA LEU A 20 6.96 3.23 -5.49
C LEU A 20 5.88 4.10 -4.84
N ARG A 21 6.27 5.05 -3.98
CA ARG A 21 5.33 5.96 -3.33
C ARG A 21 4.60 6.85 -4.35
N GLU A 22 5.30 7.41 -5.32
CA GLU A 22 4.71 8.20 -6.40
C GLU A 22 3.70 7.38 -7.21
N ARG A 23 4.09 6.19 -7.67
CA ARG A 23 3.21 5.32 -8.46
C ARG A 23 1.96 4.88 -7.69
N LEU A 24 2.11 4.57 -6.40
CA LEU A 24 0.98 4.25 -5.52
C LEU A 24 0.05 5.44 -5.26
N ILE A 25 0.55 6.68 -5.36
CA ILE A 25 -0.28 7.88 -5.29
C ILE A 25 -0.98 8.10 -6.63
N GLU A 26 -0.24 8.04 -7.73
CA GLU A 26 -0.77 8.27 -9.09
C GLU A 26 -1.86 7.25 -9.48
N CYS A 27 -1.70 5.98 -9.10
CA CYS A 27 -2.71 4.96 -9.38
C CYS A 27 -3.90 4.97 -8.40
N GLY A 28 -3.90 5.89 -7.43
CA GLY A 28 -4.96 6.03 -6.44
C GLY A 28 -4.93 5.02 -5.29
N TRP A 29 -3.94 4.12 -5.24
CA TRP A 29 -3.84 3.10 -4.20
C TRP A 29 -3.82 3.70 -2.78
N LYS A 30 -3.13 4.82 -2.58
CA LYS A 30 -3.08 5.50 -1.27
C LYS A 30 -4.47 5.95 -0.80
N ASP A 31 -5.29 6.46 -1.71
CA ASP A 31 -6.64 6.93 -1.38
C ASP A 31 -7.62 5.78 -1.22
N GLU A 32 -7.46 4.70 -2.00
CA GLU A 32 -8.16 3.44 -1.81
C GLU A 32 -7.89 2.87 -0.40
N MET A 33 -6.62 2.79 0.02
CA MET A 33 -6.27 2.29 1.35
C MET A 33 -6.83 3.18 2.47
N LYS A 34 -6.78 4.52 2.30
CA LYS A 34 -7.42 5.44 3.25
C LYS A 34 -8.93 5.22 3.32
N ALA A 35 -9.59 5.00 2.19
CA ALA A 35 -11.03 4.75 2.11
C ALA A 35 -11.42 3.46 2.84
N LEU A 36 -10.62 2.40 2.70
CA LEU A 36 -10.78 1.15 3.45
C LEU A 36 -10.71 1.38 4.97
N CYS A 37 -9.83 2.28 5.41
CA CYS A 37 -9.67 2.64 6.82
C CYS A 37 -10.70 3.66 7.35
N ARG A 38 -11.64 4.15 6.53
CA ARG A 38 -12.66 5.10 7.01
C ARG A 38 -13.65 4.36 7.90
N ILE A 39 -13.41 4.48 9.20
CA ILE A 39 -14.27 3.92 10.27
C ILE A 39 -15.38 4.95 10.65
N THR A 40 -15.44 6.14 10.04
CA THR A 40 -16.39 7.22 10.37
C THR A 40 -17.68 7.17 9.52
N GLY A 41 -18.86 7.48 10.08
CA GLY A 41 -19.04 8.09 11.41
C GLY A 41 -20.47 8.30 11.88
N PRO A 42 -20.64 9.10 12.97
CA PRO A 42 -21.93 9.62 13.42
C PRO A 42 -22.33 10.99 12.83
N ASP A 43 -21.39 11.83 12.36
CA ASP A 43 -21.66 13.26 12.09
C ASP A 43 -21.40 13.74 10.63
N GLY A 44 -21.93 13.06 9.62
CA GLY A 44 -22.23 13.74 8.34
C GLY A 44 -21.08 13.96 7.34
N TYR A 45 -20.23 12.97 7.09
CA TYR A 45 -19.48 12.90 5.82
C TYR A 45 -20.00 11.73 4.97
N LYS A 46 -20.75 12.04 3.90
CA LYS A 46 -21.26 11.06 2.92
C LYS A 46 -20.08 10.32 2.26
N PRO A 47 -20.07 8.98 2.21
CA PRO A 47 -19.20 8.26 1.30
C PRO A 47 -19.68 8.50 -0.13
N VAL A 48 -18.77 8.91 -1.03
CA VAL A 48 -18.98 8.72 -2.47
C VAL A 48 -19.05 7.21 -2.67
N VAL A 49 -20.24 6.70 -2.98
CA VAL A 49 -20.44 5.30 -3.38
C VAL A 49 -19.82 5.17 -4.76
N ILE A 50 -18.62 4.60 -4.84
CA ILE A 50 -18.10 4.06 -6.08
C ILE A 50 -18.90 2.77 -6.34
N PRO A 51 -19.60 2.63 -7.47
CA PRO A 51 -20.58 1.55 -7.69
C PRO A 51 -20.04 0.11 -7.57
N ASP A 52 -18.72 -0.10 -7.59
CA ASP A 52 -18.11 -1.44 -7.70
C ASP A 52 -16.96 -1.70 -6.72
N ALA A 53 -17.13 -1.41 -5.42
CA ALA A 53 -16.12 -1.74 -4.42
C ALA A 53 -16.52 -2.93 -3.51
N PRO A 54 -16.34 -4.20 -3.93
CA PRO A 54 -16.58 -5.38 -3.10
C PRO A 54 -15.64 -5.48 -1.88
N HIS A 55 -14.69 -4.54 -1.71
CA HIS A 55 -13.62 -4.65 -0.71
C HIS A 55 -13.78 -3.79 0.56
N SER A 56 -14.72 -2.83 0.63
CA SER A 56 -14.86 -1.96 1.82
C SER A 56 -15.52 -2.65 3.04
N LEU A 57 -16.14 -3.82 2.85
CA LEU A 57 -16.91 -4.54 3.87
C LEU A 57 -16.09 -5.13 5.03
N ALA A 58 -14.79 -5.39 4.83
CA ALA A 58 -14.00 -6.19 5.78
C ALA A 58 -13.63 -5.44 7.08
N ILE A 59 -13.28 -4.16 7.00
CA ILE A 59 -12.79 -3.39 8.15
C ILE A 59 -13.95 -2.97 9.05
N GLN A 60 -15.08 -2.56 8.47
CA GLN A 60 -16.27 -2.23 9.24
C GLN A 60 -16.82 -3.44 9.99
N ALA A 61 -16.82 -4.62 9.37
CA ALA A 61 -17.23 -5.87 10.01
C ALA A 61 -16.31 -6.23 11.19
N PHE A 62 -15.00 -6.07 11.03
CA PHE A 62 -14.02 -6.32 12.09
C PHE A 62 -14.21 -5.36 13.28
N VAL A 63 -14.34 -4.05 13.02
CA VAL A 63 -14.54 -3.03 14.06
C VAL A 63 -15.87 -3.22 14.79
N LYS A 64 -16.95 -3.60 14.07
CA LYS A 64 -18.26 -3.89 14.66
C LYS A 64 -18.22 -5.12 15.56
N LYS A 65 -17.44 -6.15 15.20
CA LYS A 65 -17.30 -7.39 15.99
C LYS A 65 -16.44 -7.20 17.24
N LYS A 66 -15.34 -6.44 17.13
CA LYS A 66 -14.39 -6.24 18.24
C LYS A 66 -14.80 -5.10 19.19
N GLY A 67 -15.62 -4.17 18.70
CA GLY A 67 -16.01 -2.96 19.42
C GLY A 67 -15.00 -1.83 19.20
N ARG A 68 -15.50 -0.64 18.86
CA ARG A 68 -14.68 0.52 18.44
C ARG A 68 -13.59 0.93 19.45
N ASN A 69 -13.81 0.67 20.73
CA ASN A 69 -12.90 1.01 21.83
C ASN A 69 -11.81 -0.06 22.08
N ASN A 70 -11.89 -1.22 21.41
CA ASN A 70 -11.00 -2.37 21.62
C ASN A 70 -10.20 -2.73 20.36
N VAL A 71 -10.25 -1.90 19.33
CA VAL A 71 -9.51 -2.06 18.07
C VAL A 71 -8.19 -1.31 18.19
N THR A 72 -7.08 -2.02 18.00
CA THR A 72 -5.74 -1.45 17.99
C THR A 72 -5.25 -1.16 16.57
N VAL A 73 -4.16 -0.40 16.45
CA VAL A 73 -3.51 -0.17 15.15
C VAL A 73 -3.02 -1.49 14.54
N ASP A 74 -2.49 -2.41 15.35
CA ASP A 74 -2.00 -3.71 14.89
C ASP A 74 -3.12 -4.57 14.29
N ASP A 75 -4.30 -4.59 14.93
CA ASP A 75 -5.47 -5.27 14.39
C ASP A 75 -5.87 -4.73 13.01
N LEU A 76 -5.86 -3.41 12.85
CA LEU A 76 -6.17 -2.76 11.58
C LEU A 76 -5.12 -3.12 10.53
N VAL A 77 -3.83 -3.06 10.89
CA VAL A 77 -2.73 -3.46 10.02
C VAL A 77 -2.92 -4.90 9.55
N HIS A 78 -3.26 -5.84 10.45
CA HIS A 78 -3.48 -7.24 10.09
C HIS A 78 -4.60 -7.41 9.05
N VAL A 79 -5.67 -6.61 9.14
CA VAL A 79 -6.80 -6.66 8.21
C VAL A 79 -6.51 -5.95 6.89
N ILE A 80 -5.76 -4.84 6.93
CA ILE A 80 -5.49 -3.98 5.77
C ILE A 80 -4.33 -4.52 4.93
N MET A 81 -3.25 -4.98 5.55
CA MET A 81 -2.03 -5.43 4.88
C MET A 81 -2.24 -6.46 3.76
N PRO A 82 -3.03 -7.53 3.92
CA PRO A 82 -3.26 -8.48 2.85
C PRO A 82 -3.98 -7.83 1.65
N LYS A 83 -4.93 -6.92 1.91
CA LYS A 83 -5.61 -6.16 0.84
C LYS A 83 -4.68 -5.18 0.16
N GLY A 84 -3.92 -4.41 0.93
CA GLY A 84 -2.97 -3.45 0.42
C GLY A 84 -1.91 -4.08 -0.47
N ARG A 85 -1.43 -5.30 -0.14
CA ARG A 85 -0.49 -6.05 -0.98
C ARG A 85 -1.14 -6.60 -2.25
N ALA A 86 -2.38 -7.09 -2.15
CA ALA A 86 -3.11 -7.64 -3.29
C ALA A 86 -3.52 -6.58 -4.31
N SER A 87 -3.85 -5.36 -3.86
CA SER A 87 -4.30 -4.26 -4.73
C SER A 87 -3.17 -3.50 -5.42
N ILE A 88 -1.89 -3.82 -5.16
CA ILE A 88 -0.77 -3.21 -5.88
C ILE A 88 -0.83 -3.69 -7.34
N PRO A 89 -0.98 -2.77 -8.33
CA PRO A 89 -1.02 -3.15 -9.73
C PRO A 89 0.28 -3.84 -10.18
N ASP A 90 0.17 -4.85 -11.03
CA ASP A 90 1.33 -5.57 -11.53
C ASP A 90 2.24 -4.71 -12.39
N SER A 91 1.71 -3.64 -13.01
CA SER A 91 2.50 -2.63 -13.73
C SER A 91 3.52 -1.93 -12.82
N VAL A 92 3.12 -1.56 -11.60
CA VAL A 92 4.00 -0.93 -10.60
C VAL A 92 5.09 -1.90 -10.15
N LYS A 93 4.72 -3.17 -9.91
CA LYS A 93 5.68 -4.23 -9.55
C LYS A 93 6.68 -4.47 -10.68
N ALA A 94 6.21 -4.51 -11.92
CA ALA A 94 7.04 -4.70 -13.10
C ALA A 94 8.03 -3.55 -13.31
N GLU A 95 7.58 -2.30 -13.15
CA GLU A 95 8.45 -1.11 -13.27
C GLU A 95 9.58 -1.13 -12.22
N LEU A 96 9.24 -1.43 -10.95
CA LEU A 96 10.24 -1.54 -9.88
C LEU A 96 11.23 -2.65 -10.14
N LEU A 97 10.75 -3.84 -10.53
CA LEU A 97 11.61 -4.97 -10.85
C LEU A 97 12.53 -4.65 -12.03
N GLN A 98 12.03 -3.95 -13.04
CA GLN A 98 12.82 -3.54 -14.18
C GLN A 98 13.93 -2.56 -13.78
N ARG A 99 13.64 -1.57 -12.93
CA ARG A 99 14.67 -0.65 -12.44
C ARG A 99 15.73 -1.35 -11.60
N ILE A 100 15.34 -2.28 -10.72
CA ILE A 100 16.29 -3.09 -9.95
C ILE A 100 17.19 -3.90 -10.90
N ARG A 101 16.62 -4.52 -11.93
CA ARG A 101 17.39 -5.27 -12.94
C ARG A 101 18.37 -4.36 -13.68
N THR A 102 17.91 -3.21 -14.18
CA THR A 102 18.76 -2.24 -14.89
C THR A 102 19.92 -1.79 -14.01
N PHE A 103 19.64 -1.45 -12.75
CA PHE A 103 20.66 -1.03 -11.80
C PHE A 103 21.71 -2.11 -11.52
N LEU A 104 21.26 -3.36 -11.29
CA LEU A 104 22.18 -4.48 -11.06
C LEU A 104 23.01 -4.84 -12.29
N VAL A 105 22.49 -4.61 -13.50
CA VAL A 105 23.23 -4.78 -14.76
C VAL A 105 24.25 -3.66 -14.94
N SER A 106 23.86 -2.39 -14.72
CA SER A 106 24.79 -1.26 -14.83
C SER A 106 25.91 -1.29 -13.78
N ALA A 107 25.67 -1.91 -12.62
CA ALA A 107 26.65 -2.09 -11.56
C ALA A 107 27.65 -3.24 -11.80
N ALA A 108 27.38 -4.09 -12.80
CA ALA A 108 28.21 -5.23 -13.14
C ALA A 108 29.23 -4.92 -14.25
N VAL A 109 29.23 -3.69 -14.76
CA VAL A 109 30.14 -3.16 -15.79
C VAL A 109 31.22 -2.31 -15.14
#